data_AF-A0A2N2GR35-F1
#
_entry.id   AF-A0A2N2GR35-F1
#
_cell.length_a   1.000
_cell.length_b   1.000
_cell.length_c   1.000
_cell.angle_alpha   90.00
_cell.angle_beta   90.00
_cell.angle_gamma   90.00
#
_symmetry.space_group_name_H-M   'P 1'
#
loop_
_entity.id
_entity.type
_entity.pdbx_description
1 polymer ?
#
loop_
_entity_poly.entity_id
_entity_poly.type
_entity_poly.pdbx_seq_one_letter_code
_entity_poly.pdbx_strand_id
1 'polypeptide(L)'
;MVTIEAIVERARGYMPEEDLAPLIKAHEFATEWYSGKHRLSGRPFLYHALMVTDILAAMRLDVPTLCAGLLHGVLKQAADLKATEKTLRETFGDDVANIIKGATKITDVQFNSHLAYQAENIRKLLLAMSSDIRVLLVKLADRLHDMQSLRHVPRERQLEFSQETMELYAPLASRLGIDWLKRELEDLAFSHLHPDEYEDLATKIHTSLADRETYVDEVKALLNRKLAEHGLKQFRVLGRPKHLYSIYKKLVAQNIPFEKVYDKVAFRIIVSSVKECYEALGIIHSLWPPVDGRFKDFISTPKGNMYQSLHTSVVGLRGEFMEVQIRTEEMDQVAKEGIAAHWAYKEGKAITTKDARLFKWLKQLVSTLQEMEDPREFLDAVKGELYEEEIFVLTPNGEVKEFPKGSTPIDFAYSIHTEVGNRCTGAKINGLIAQLKTQLKNGDLVEILTSPKQKPNRSWLGLVKTARAKSRIRQWLNQEEREKTLQVGREICDRELKRHNLSLKKMIKTGHLRELLKTLACNSLDDLMRRVGSGKMTVQAIIKEMQPEEIRETLPEDIVPETAPARGGKQQDKDNIILVSGADNVLTKISHCCMPVPGDEIV
;
A
#
# COMPACT_ATOMS: atom_id res chain seq x y z
N MET A 1 25.75 25.18 6.73
CA MET A 1 24.67 24.87 7.69
C MET A 1 23.43 25.57 7.17
N VAL A 2 22.30 24.90 7.07
CA VAL A 2 21.05 25.55 6.64
C VAL A 2 20.63 26.52 7.74
N THR A 3 20.36 27.78 7.36
CA THR A 3 19.90 28.83 8.26
C THR A 3 18.51 29.30 7.87
N ILE A 4 17.79 29.95 8.78
CA ILE A 4 16.46 30.47 8.49
C ILE A 4 16.50 31.53 7.39
N GLU A 5 17.57 32.33 7.31
CA GLU A 5 17.75 33.35 6.27
C GLU A 5 17.84 32.71 4.89
N ALA A 6 18.55 31.59 4.75
CA ALA A 6 18.63 30.85 3.49
C ALA A 6 17.27 30.29 3.05
N ILE A 7 16.47 29.80 4.00
CA ILE A 7 15.12 29.30 3.75
C ILE A 7 14.21 30.45 3.32
N VAL A 8 14.24 31.58 4.03
CA VAL A 8 13.47 32.78 3.70
C VAL A 8 13.85 33.30 2.32
N GLU A 9 15.13 33.34 1.98
CA GLU A 9 15.58 33.81 0.67
C GLU A 9 15.13 32.87 -0.46
N ARG A 10 15.18 31.54 -0.22
CA ARG A 10 14.61 30.56 -1.15
C ARG A 10 13.10 30.79 -1.32
N ALA A 11 12.38 30.98 -0.22
CA ALA A 11 10.94 31.24 -0.21
C ALA A 11 10.59 32.50 -1.01
N ARG A 12 11.28 33.63 -0.79
CA ARG A 12 11.11 34.86 -1.57
C ARG A 12 11.29 34.64 -3.06
N GLY A 13 12.19 33.75 -3.46
CA GLY A 13 12.44 33.43 -4.86
C GLY A 13 11.24 32.83 -5.61
N TYR A 14 10.28 32.22 -4.91
CA TYR A 14 9.07 31.68 -5.52
C TYR A 14 7.76 32.27 -4.95
N MET A 15 7.83 33.02 -3.86
CA MET A 15 6.72 33.73 -3.20
C MET A 15 7.10 35.20 -2.93
N PRO A 16 7.25 36.04 -3.97
CA PRO A 16 7.70 37.42 -3.80
C PRO A 16 6.63 38.34 -3.18
N GLU A 17 5.35 37.99 -3.29
CA GLU A 17 4.21 38.80 -2.80
C GLU A 17 3.65 38.32 -1.44
N GLU A 18 4.11 37.19 -0.91
CA GLU A 18 3.60 36.65 0.37
C GLU A 18 4.35 37.23 1.58
N ASP A 19 3.61 37.40 2.68
CA ASP A 19 4.19 37.77 3.96
C ASP A 19 4.90 36.57 4.61
N LEU A 20 6.22 36.64 4.71
CA LEU A 20 7.06 35.62 5.35
C LEU A 20 7.26 35.85 6.86
N ALA A 21 6.66 36.90 7.44
CA ALA A 21 6.72 37.14 8.89
C ALA A 21 6.25 35.94 9.75
N PRO A 22 5.19 35.18 9.36
CA PRO A 22 4.78 33.99 10.10
C PRO A 22 5.90 32.93 10.19
N LEU A 23 6.72 32.79 9.14
CA LEU A 23 7.82 31.83 9.12
C LEU A 23 8.94 32.22 10.10
N ILE A 24 9.26 33.52 10.18
CA ILE A 24 10.23 34.04 11.14
C ILE A 24 9.74 33.82 12.57
N LYS A 25 8.46 34.14 12.84
CA LYS A 25 7.82 33.90 14.14
C LYS A 25 7.81 32.41 14.51
N ALA A 26 7.58 31.52 13.55
CA ALA A 26 7.65 30.07 13.76
C ALA A 26 9.07 29.61 14.11
N HIS A 27 10.09 30.21 13.52
CA HIS A 27 11.49 29.94 13.85
C HIS A 27 11.85 30.40 15.27
N GLU A 28 11.42 31.59 15.69
CA GLU A 28 11.63 32.08 17.06
C GLU A 28 10.99 31.14 18.08
N PHE A 29 9.73 30.77 17.87
CA PHE A 29 9.02 29.80 18.71
C PHE A 29 9.72 28.44 18.74
N ALA A 30 10.15 27.92 17.57
CA ALA A 30 10.87 26.65 17.48
C ALA A 30 12.21 26.70 18.22
N THR A 31 12.92 27.82 18.16
CA THR A 31 14.21 28.02 18.84
C THR A 31 14.05 27.93 20.34
N GLU A 32 13.04 28.60 20.89
CA GLU A 32 12.71 28.52 22.32
C GLU A 32 12.25 27.11 22.70
N TRP A 33 11.30 26.54 21.96
CA TRP A 33 10.68 25.25 22.29
C TRP A 33 11.65 24.07 22.21
N TYR A 34 12.56 24.07 21.25
CA TYR A 34 13.54 23.00 21.05
C TYR A 34 14.85 23.22 21.81
N SER A 35 14.96 24.29 22.59
CA SER A 35 16.16 24.57 23.39
C SER A 35 16.51 23.39 24.29
N GLY A 36 17.78 22.94 24.22
CA GLY A 36 18.28 21.78 24.97
C GLY A 36 17.77 20.41 24.48
N LYS A 37 16.89 20.34 23.48
CA LYS A 37 16.32 19.09 22.99
C LYS A 37 17.13 18.52 21.83
N HIS A 38 17.35 17.21 21.86
CA HIS A 38 18.20 16.49 20.90
C HIS A 38 17.45 15.35 20.20
N ARG A 39 17.86 15.04 18.97
CA ARG A 39 17.38 13.90 18.19
C ARG A 39 18.08 12.61 18.63
N LEU A 40 17.55 11.46 18.19
CA LEU A 40 18.20 10.15 18.37
C LEU A 40 19.64 10.11 17.82
N SER A 41 19.94 10.93 16.80
CA SER A 41 21.28 11.08 16.24
C SER A 41 22.24 11.92 17.09
N GLY A 42 21.77 12.49 18.21
CA GLY A 42 22.53 13.39 19.07
C GLY A 42 22.58 14.85 18.58
N ARG A 43 22.03 15.18 17.41
CA ARG A 43 21.99 16.56 16.90
C ARG A 43 20.86 17.38 17.54
N PRO A 44 20.99 18.72 17.65
CA PRO A 44 19.91 19.58 18.11
C PRO A 44 18.63 19.41 17.30
N PHE A 45 17.47 19.43 17.97
CA PHE A 45 16.20 19.26 17.28
C PHE A 45 15.91 20.41 16.30
N LEU A 46 16.29 21.63 16.65
CA LEU A 46 16.14 22.81 15.78
C LEU A 46 16.85 22.62 14.43
N TYR A 47 18.04 22.00 14.41
CA TYR A 47 18.74 21.71 13.16
C TYR A 47 17.91 20.81 12.25
N HIS A 48 17.30 19.77 12.81
CA HIS A 48 16.43 18.88 12.04
C HIS A 48 15.20 19.64 11.51
N ALA A 49 14.56 20.46 12.33
CA ALA A 49 13.40 21.26 11.92
C ALA A 49 13.75 22.20 10.74
N LEU A 50 14.90 22.87 10.79
CA LEU A 50 15.40 23.71 9.70
C LEU A 50 15.63 22.91 8.41
N MET A 51 16.23 21.72 8.51
CA MET A 51 16.46 20.87 7.34
C MET A 51 15.15 20.38 6.72
N VAL A 52 14.16 19.99 7.53
CA VAL A 52 12.82 19.62 7.05
C VAL A 52 12.18 20.79 6.32
N THR A 53 12.26 21.99 6.87
CA THR A 53 11.72 23.20 6.23
C THR A 53 12.45 23.57 4.95
N ASP A 54 13.77 23.41 4.86
CA ASP A 54 14.51 23.63 3.60
C ASP A 54 14.11 22.63 2.51
N ILE A 55 13.85 21.37 2.88
CA ILE A 55 13.30 20.37 1.94
C ILE A 55 11.92 20.83 1.42
N LEU A 56 11.04 21.29 2.31
CA LEU A 56 9.71 21.78 1.94
C LEU A 56 9.78 23.06 1.09
N ALA A 57 10.73 23.96 1.38
CA ALA A 57 10.97 25.16 0.59
C ALA A 57 11.58 24.82 -0.79
N ALA A 58 12.42 23.79 -0.89
CA ALA A 58 12.92 23.28 -2.17
C ALA A 58 11.78 22.69 -3.04
N MET A 59 10.71 22.21 -2.40
CA MET A 59 9.47 21.79 -3.06
C MET A 59 8.52 22.96 -3.40
N ARG A 60 8.92 24.21 -3.10
CA ARG A 60 8.15 25.44 -3.33
C ARG A 60 6.80 25.50 -2.61
N LEU A 61 6.71 24.96 -1.40
CA LEU A 61 5.46 24.90 -0.64
C LEU A 61 5.12 26.21 0.09
N ASP A 62 3.84 26.37 0.42
CA ASP A 62 3.19 27.52 1.06
C ASP A 62 3.71 27.82 2.48
N VAL A 63 3.60 29.08 2.90
CA VAL A 63 4.06 29.54 4.22
C VAL A 63 3.51 28.70 5.38
N PRO A 64 2.21 28.32 5.42
CA PRO A 64 1.70 27.42 6.45
C PRO A 64 2.43 26.06 6.50
N THR A 65 2.77 25.48 5.35
CA THR A 65 3.53 24.23 5.28
C THR A 65 4.96 24.41 5.78
N LEU A 66 5.62 25.52 5.43
CA LEU A 66 6.98 25.82 5.94
C LEU A 66 6.98 26.02 7.46
N CYS A 67 5.98 26.72 8.00
CA CYS A 67 5.77 26.89 9.44
C CYS A 67 5.54 25.54 10.11
N ALA A 68 4.68 24.70 9.53
CA ALA A 68 4.44 23.34 10.02
C ALA A 68 5.71 22.48 9.99
N GLY A 69 6.58 22.65 8.98
CA GLY A 69 7.90 22.02 8.92
C GLY A 69 8.80 22.36 10.11
N LEU A 70 8.83 23.62 10.54
CA LEU A 70 9.59 24.04 11.73
C LEU A 70 8.96 23.48 13.01
N LEU A 71 7.64 23.44 13.08
CA LEU A 71 6.88 23.14 14.29
C LEU A 71 6.42 21.67 14.39
N HIS A 72 6.76 20.81 13.43
CA HIS A 72 6.22 19.45 13.33
C HIS A 72 6.54 18.57 14.56
N GLY A 73 7.61 18.89 15.28
CA GLY A 73 8.06 18.17 16.47
C GLY A 73 7.42 18.65 17.78
N VAL A 74 6.67 19.75 17.77
CA VAL A 74 6.15 20.42 18.97
C VAL A 74 5.20 19.50 19.73
N LEU A 75 4.16 18.98 19.07
CA LEU A 75 3.15 18.13 19.71
C LEU A 75 3.72 16.80 20.22
N LYS A 76 4.70 16.22 19.50
CA LYS A 76 5.37 14.98 19.94
C LYS A 76 6.11 15.12 21.26
N GLN A 77 6.51 16.35 21.61
CA GLN A 77 7.33 16.67 22.79
C GLN A 77 6.53 17.46 23.84
N ALA A 78 5.22 17.63 23.63
CA ALA A 78 4.36 18.37 24.52
C ALA A 78 3.97 17.52 25.74
N ALA A 79 3.99 18.11 26.93
CA ALA A 79 3.47 17.49 28.14
C ALA A 79 1.93 17.52 28.18
N ASP A 80 1.33 18.61 27.70
CA ASP A 80 -0.12 18.75 27.51
C ASP A 80 -0.45 19.00 26.03
N LEU A 81 -0.93 17.95 25.36
CA LEU A 81 -1.29 17.99 23.94
C LEU A 81 -2.41 19.00 23.64
N LYS A 82 -3.41 19.13 24.52
CA LYS A 82 -4.59 19.98 24.26
C LYS A 82 -4.25 21.46 24.40
N ALA A 83 -3.53 21.81 25.47
CA ALA A 83 -3.07 23.18 25.68
C ALA A 83 -2.13 23.63 24.55
N THR A 84 -1.18 22.76 24.18
CA THR A 84 -0.21 23.05 23.10
C THR A 84 -0.90 23.16 21.74
N GLU A 85 -1.88 22.31 21.43
CA GLU A 85 -2.67 22.44 20.19
C GLU A 85 -3.42 23.78 20.15
N LYS A 86 -4.01 24.21 21.28
CA LYS A 86 -4.71 25.50 21.36
C LYS A 86 -3.75 26.67 21.11
N THR A 87 -2.58 26.67 21.72
CA THR A 87 -1.55 27.71 21.50
C THR A 87 -1.10 27.77 20.04
N LEU A 88 -0.92 26.62 19.38
CA LEU A 88 -0.57 26.57 17.96
C LEU A 88 -1.66 27.22 17.09
N ARG A 89 -2.93 26.91 17.35
CA ARG A 89 -4.07 27.51 16.62
C ARG A 89 -4.15 29.02 16.81
N GLU A 90 -4.02 29.50 18.05
CA GLU A 90 -4.10 30.93 18.36
C GLU A 90 -2.92 31.72 17.78
N THR A 91 -1.73 31.11 17.70
CA THR A 91 -0.50 31.81 17.31
C THR A 91 -0.22 31.76 15.80
N PHE A 92 -0.55 30.63 15.15
CA PHE A 92 -0.17 30.33 13.77
C PHE A 92 -1.37 29.95 12.87
N GLY A 93 -2.58 29.87 13.41
CA GLY A 93 -3.80 29.56 12.67
C GLY A 93 -4.13 28.07 12.60
N ASP A 94 -5.33 27.78 12.12
CA ASP A 94 -5.87 26.41 12.05
C ASP A 94 -5.12 25.51 11.08
N ASP A 95 -4.66 26.04 9.96
CA ASP A 95 -3.92 25.29 8.94
C ASP A 95 -2.65 24.66 9.50
N VAL A 96 -1.78 25.47 10.12
CA VAL A 96 -0.52 25.02 10.72
C VAL A 96 -0.79 23.98 11.80
N ALA A 97 -1.76 24.23 12.68
CA ALA A 97 -2.11 23.31 13.76
C ALA A 97 -2.66 21.97 13.23
N ASN A 98 -3.49 21.98 12.20
CA ASN A 98 -4.05 20.77 11.59
C ASN A 98 -2.96 19.94 10.89
N ILE A 99 -2.02 20.59 10.19
CA ILE A 99 -0.89 19.90 9.55
C ILE A 99 -0.03 19.20 10.59
N ILE A 100 0.37 19.90 11.66
CA ILE A 100 1.22 19.36 12.72
C ILE A 100 0.51 18.21 13.45
N LYS A 101 -0.78 18.37 13.77
CA LYS A 101 -1.60 17.34 14.39
C LYS A 101 -1.68 16.08 13.53
N GLY A 102 -1.92 16.24 12.23
CA GLY A 102 -1.97 15.13 11.28
C GLY A 102 -0.63 14.40 11.11
N ALA A 103 0.49 15.13 11.22
CA ALA A 103 1.84 14.57 11.06
C ALA A 103 2.39 13.88 12.33
N THR A 104 1.75 14.12 13.48
CA THR A 104 2.16 13.58 14.77
C THR A 104 1.61 12.16 14.97
N LYS A 105 2.51 11.19 15.24
CA LYS A 105 2.13 9.79 15.55
C LYS A 105 1.36 9.73 16.87
N ILE A 106 0.46 8.75 16.99
CA ILE A 106 -0.31 8.56 18.21
C ILE A 106 0.54 7.74 19.16
N THR A 107 0.89 8.32 20.30
CA THR A 107 1.68 7.67 21.34
C THR A 107 0.83 7.09 22.47
N ASP A 108 -0.43 7.51 22.59
CA ASP A 108 -1.15 7.39 23.87
C ASP A 108 -2.06 6.16 24.00
N VAL A 109 -2.08 5.27 23.00
CA VAL A 109 -2.89 4.03 23.05
C VAL A 109 -1.96 2.85 23.27
N GLN A 110 -2.18 2.08 24.34
CA GLN A 110 -1.48 0.82 24.57
C GLN A 110 -2.02 -0.23 23.60
N PHE A 111 -1.19 -0.67 22.67
CA PHE A 111 -1.54 -1.76 21.76
C PHE A 111 -0.89 -3.06 22.22
N ASN A 112 -1.68 -4.14 22.25
CA ASN A 112 -1.22 -5.48 22.60
C ASN A 112 -0.29 -6.10 21.54
N SER A 113 -0.17 -5.47 20.36
CA SER A 113 0.62 -5.96 19.24
C SER A 113 1.29 -4.81 18.50
N HIS A 114 2.57 -4.96 18.18
CA HIS A 114 3.33 -4.03 17.35
C HIS A 114 2.69 -3.81 15.97
N LEU A 115 2.11 -4.88 15.40
CA LEU A 115 1.46 -4.82 14.10
C LEU A 115 0.15 -4.00 14.15
N ALA A 116 -0.61 -4.10 15.25
CA ALA A 116 -1.80 -3.27 15.46
C ALA A 116 -1.43 -1.79 15.64
N TYR A 117 -0.33 -1.50 16.35
CA TYR A 117 0.20 -0.13 16.49
C TYR A 117 0.59 0.47 15.13
N GLN A 118 1.30 -0.30 14.29
CA GLN A 118 1.68 0.15 12.95
C GLN A 118 0.46 0.41 12.07
N ALA A 119 -0.50 -0.51 12.04
CA ALA A 119 -1.73 -0.36 11.26
C ALA A 119 -2.51 0.90 11.66
N GLU A 120 -2.66 1.17 12.95
CA GLU A 120 -3.42 2.33 13.42
C GLU A 120 -2.70 3.66 13.13
N ASN A 121 -1.37 3.70 13.24
CA ASN A 121 -0.59 4.87 12.84
C ASN A 121 -0.71 5.16 11.35
N ILE A 122 -0.63 4.13 10.50
CA ILE A 122 -0.81 4.28 9.06
C ILE A 122 -2.25 4.73 8.76
N ARG A 123 -3.25 4.13 9.41
CA ARG A 123 -4.66 4.52 9.25
C ARG A 123 -4.89 5.99 9.57
N LYS A 124 -4.36 6.49 10.70
CA LYS A 124 -4.50 7.89 11.07
C LYS A 124 -3.72 8.83 10.17
N LEU A 125 -2.51 8.44 9.76
CA LEU A 125 -1.75 9.20 8.77
C LEU A 125 -2.54 9.32 7.45
N LEU A 126 -3.10 8.21 6.96
CA LEU A 126 -3.95 8.14 5.76
C LEU A 126 -5.22 9.00 5.90
N LEU A 127 -5.87 8.99 7.07
CA LEU A 127 -7.02 9.85 7.36
C LEU A 127 -6.64 11.34 7.33
N ALA A 128 -5.55 11.71 7.99
CA ALA A 128 -5.08 13.09 8.04
C ALA A 128 -4.72 13.61 6.64
N MET A 129 -4.00 12.83 5.84
CA MET A 129 -3.66 13.22 4.46
C MET A 129 -4.89 13.30 3.53
N SER A 130 -5.96 12.57 3.83
CA SER A 130 -7.24 12.64 3.08
C SER A 130 -7.99 13.94 3.32
N SER A 131 -7.68 14.64 4.41
CA SER A 131 -8.20 15.97 4.71
C SER A 131 -7.26 17.04 4.16
N ASP A 132 -5.95 16.89 4.36
CA ASP A 132 -4.93 17.84 3.90
C ASP A 132 -3.65 17.12 3.46
N ILE A 133 -3.32 17.22 2.16
CA ILE A 133 -2.14 16.57 1.58
C ILE A 133 -0.82 17.13 2.12
N ARG A 134 -0.82 18.37 2.63
CA ARG A 134 0.37 19.01 3.23
C ARG A 134 0.90 18.21 4.42
N VAL A 135 0.03 17.49 5.14
CA VAL A 135 0.41 16.54 6.20
C VAL A 135 1.39 15.47 5.67
N LEU A 136 1.10 14.89 4.51
CA LEU A 136 1.95 13.87 3.91
C LEU A 136 3.27 14.47 3.40
N LEU A 137 3.25 15.67 2.83
CA LEU A 137 4.46 16.36 2.36
C LEU A 137 5.42 16.67 3.51
N VAL A 138 4.91 17.22 4.63
CA VAL A 138 5.70 17.41 5.85
C VAL A 138 6.25 16.08 6.35
N LYS A 139 5.44 15.01 6.33
CA LYS A 139 5.88 13.70 6.82
C LYS A 139 6.95 13.04 5.96
N LEU A 140 6.87 13.24 4.66
CA LEU A 140 7.86 12.77 3.70
C LEU A 140 9.19 13.52 3.85
N ALA A 141 9.16 14.84 4.07
CA ALA A 141 10.36 15.63 4.35
C ALA A 141 11.01 15.26 5.69
N ASP A 142 10.20 15.09 6.75
CA ASP A 142 10.63 14.55 8.05
C ASP A 142 11.32 13.20 7.88
N ARG A 143 10.67 12.26 7.17
CA ARG A 143 11.24 10.93 6.91
C ARG A 143 12.53 10.99 6.10
N LEU A 144 12.63 11.86 5.09
CA LEU A 144 13.85 11.98 4.30
C LEU A 144 15.04 12.38 5.18
N HIS A 145 14.88 13.41 6.00
CA HIS A 145 15.95 13.83 6.89
C HIS A 145 16.26 12.78 7.97
N ASP A 146 15.26 12.04 8.45
CA ASP A 146 15.47 10.89 9.34
C ASP A 146 16.40 9.86 8.69
N MET A 147 16.12 9.50 7.44
CA MET A 147 16.93 8.55 6.67
C MET A 147 18.36 9.07 6.43
N GLN A 148 18.53 10.36 6.16
CA GLN A 148 19.86 10.98 5.98
C GLN A 148 20.71 10.96 7.26
N SER A 149 20.08 10.93 8.44
CA SER A 149 20.76 10.95 9.74
C SER A 149 20.73 9.60 10.49
N LEU A 150 20.25 8.53 9.82
CA LEU A 150 19.95 7.24 10.43
C LEU A 150 21.20 6.45 10.88
N ARG A 151 22.37 6.76 10.32
CA ARG A 151 23.65 6.07 10.63
C ARG A 151 24.02 6.06 12.11
N HIS A 152 23.59 7.07 12.88
CA HIS A 152 23.92 7.22 14.30
C HIS A 152 22.94 6.51 15.25
N VAL A 153 21.89 5.88 14.71
CA VAL A 153 20.81 5.24 15.48
C VAL A 153 21.13 3.73 15.63
N PRO A 154 20.69 3.03 16.70
CA PRO A 154 20.91 1.59 16.84
C PRO A 154 20.40 0.77 15.64
N ARG A 155 21.13 -0.29 15.27
CA ARG A 155 20.89 -1.10 14.05
C ARG A 155 19.44 -1.58 13.90
N GLU A 156 18.83 -2.04 14.98
CA GLU A 156 17.43 -2.50 14.98
C GLU A 156 16.47 -1.40 14.51
N ARG A 157 16.64 -0.18 15.02
CA ARG A 157 15.86 0.99 14.61
C ARG A 157 16.19 1.44 13.20
N GLN A 158 17.44 1.28 12.74
CA GLN A 158 17.79 1.57 11.34
C GLN A 158 17.02 0.65 10.39
N LEU A 159 16.94 -0.65 10.69
CA LEU A 159 16.20 -1.62 9.90
C LEU A 159 14.71 -1.31 9.90
N GLU A 160 14.12 -1.03 11.07
CA GLU A 160 12.71 -0.63 11.21
C GLU A 160 12.38 0.59 10.35
N PHE A 161 13.16 1.67 10.47
CA PHE A 161 12.93 2.91 9.71
C PHE A 161 13.13 2.72 8.20
N SER A 162 14.12 1.92 7.81
CA SER A 162 14.42 1.66 6.39
C SER A 162 13.36 0.78 5.75
N GLN A 163 12.85 -0.23 6.49
CA GLN A 163 11.76 -1.07 6.03
C GLN A 163 10.46 -0.27 5.91
N GLU A 164 10.10 0.54 6.91
CA GLU A 164 8.94 1.46 6.84
C GLU A 164 9.09 2.43 5.64
N THR A 165 10.30 2.91 5.38
CA THR A 165 10.59 3.79 4.24
C THR A 165 10.38 3.09 2.90
N MET A 166 10.90 1.88 2.74
CA MET A 166 10.76 1.11 1.50
C MET A 166 9.31 0.67 1.27
N GLU A 167 8.61 0.28 2.34
CA GLU A 167 7.26 -0.29 2.31
C GLU A 167 6.14 0.75 2.18
N LEU A 168 6.35 1.96 2.69
CA LEU A 168 5.30 2.98 2.80
C LEU A 168 5.70 4.31 2.18
N TYR A 169 6.75 4.96 2.68
CA TYR A 169 7.04 6.36 2.33
C TYR A 169 7.56 6.54 0.90
N ALA A 170 8.45 5.67 0.42
CA ALA A 170 8.94 5.75 -0.96
C ALA A 170 7.82 5.47 -1.99
N PRO A 171 6.97 4.43 -1.82
CA PRO A 171 5.79 4.25 -2.65
C PRO A 171 4.82 5.45 -2.61
N LEU A 172 4.57 6.02 -1.43
CA LEU A 172 3.74 7.23 -1.29
C LEU A 172 4.32 8.42 -2.07
N ALA A 173 5.64 8.67 -1.95
CA ALA A 173 6.32 9.70 -2.73
C ALA A 173 6.19 9.46 -4.25
N SER A 174 6.31 8.19 -4.68
CA SER A 174 6.10 7.78 -6.07
C SER A 174 4.69 8.08 -6.56
N ARG A 175 3.68 7.82 -5.73
CA ARG A 175 2.26 8.07 -6.01
C ARG A 175 1.94 9.56 -6.13
N LEU A 176 2.63 10.42 -5.36
CA LEU A 176 2.55 11.88 -5.49
C LEU A 176 3.33 12.45 -6.68
N GLY A 177 4.08 11.61 -7.40
CA GLY A 177 4.91 12.04 -8.53
C GLY A 177 6.24 12.69 -8.14
N ILE A 178 6.63 12.61 -6.86
CA ILE A 178 7.86 13.22 -6.34
C ILE A 178 9.03 12.23 -6.51
N ASP A 179 9.50 12.07 -7.74
CA ASP A 179 10.48 11.03 -8.13
C ASP A 179 11.84 11.21 -7.44
N TRP A 180 12.32 12.44 -7.24
CA TRP A 180 13.63 12.66 -6.61
C TRP A 180 13.61 12.20 -5.14
N LEU A 181 12.54 12.53 -4.41
CA LEU A 181 12.35 12.16 -3.02
C LEU A 181 12.25 10.65 -2.87
N LYS A 182 11.45 10.01 -3.73
CA LYS A 182 11.36 8.54 -3.79
C LYS A 182 12.75 7.91 -3.94
N ARG A 183 13.52 8.36 -4.93
CA ARG A 183 14.85 7.80 -5.24
C ARG A 183 15.80 7.93 -4.06
N GLU A 184 15.77 9.08 -3.40
CA GLU A 184 16.63 9.33 -2.24
C GLU A 184 16.24 8.45 -1.04
N LEU A 185 14.94 8.32 -0.78
CA LEU A 185 14.41 7.41 0.24
C LEU A 185 14.76 5.95 -0.06
N GLU A 186 14.62 5.50 -1.30
CA GLU A 186 14.94 4.13 -1.74
C GLU A 186 16.44 3.84 -1.60
N ASP A 187 17.32 4.73 -2.05
CA ASP A 187 18.78 4.52 -1.97
C ASP A 187 19.27 4.55 -0.51
N LEU A 188 18.74 5.47 0.32
CA LEU A 188 19.06 5.51 1.75
C LEU A 188 18.57 4.25 2.46
N ALA A 189 17.33 3.84 2.23
CA ALA A 189 16.79 2.60 2.82
C ALA A 189 17.56 1.37 2.34
N PHE A 190 17.95 1.31 1.06
CA PHE A 190 18.77 0.23 0.50
C PHE A 190 20.12 0.14 1.21
N SER A 191 20.80 1.27 1.44
CA SER A 191 22.09 1.31 2.13
C SER A 191 22.05 0.75 3.55
N HIS A 192 20.90 0.85 4.22
CA HIS A 192 20.71 0.33 5.56
C HIS A 192 20.19 -1.10 5.57
N LEU A 193 19.28 -1.48 4.67
CA LEU A 193 18.74 -2.85 4.62
C LEU A 193 19.78 -3.86 4.13
N HIS A 194 20.57 -3.47 3.11
CA HIS A 194 21.50 -4.32 2.38
C HIS A 194 22.85 -3.60 2.20
N PRO A 195 23.63 -3.43 3.30
CA PRO A 195 24.84 -2.61 3.28
C PRO A 195 25.93 -3.19 2.37
N ASP A 196 26.12 -4.51 2.39
CA ASP A 196 27.17 -5.19 1.61
C ASP A 196 26.89 -5.08 0.10
N GLU A 197 25.63 -5.32 -0.31
CA GLU A 197 25.21 -5.18 -1.70
C GLU A 197 25.23 -3.72 -2.17
N TYR A 198 24.93 -2.78 -1.27
CA TYR A 198 25.04 -1.35 -1.56
C TYR A 198 26.50 -0.94 -1.80
N GLU A 199 27.42 -1.37 -0.94
CA GLU A 199 28.84 -1.02 -1.03
C GLU A 199 29.51 -1.64 -2.26
N ASP A 200 29.22 -2.91 -2.56
CA ASP A 200 29.68 -3.57 -3.79
C ASP A 200 29.18 -2.84 -5.05
N LEU A 201 27.88 -2.51 -5.09
CA LEU A 201 27.31 -1.78 -6.22
C LEU A 201 27.86 -0.36 -6.35
N ALA A 202 28.05 0.35 -5.24
CA ALA A 202 28.61 1.68 -5.22
C ALA A 202 30.06 1.68 -5.72
N THR A 203 30.87 0.71 -5.29
CA THR A 203 32.26 0.54 -5.72
C THR A 203 32.34 0.23 -7.21
N LYS A 204 31.55 -0.73 -7.69
CA LYS A 204 31.48 -1.08 -9.12
C LYS A 204 31.06 0.10 -10.00
N ILE A 205 30.09 0.89 -9.55
CA ILE A 205 29.70 2.10 -10.26
C ILE A 205 30.84 3.12 -10.27
N HIS A 206 31.51 3.33 -9.14
CA HIS A 206 32.62 4.28 -9.03
C HIS A 206 33.77 3.94 -9.99
N THR A 207 34.16 2.67 -10.07
CA THR A 207 35.21 2.21 -11.00
C THR A 207 34.85 2.43 -12.47
N SER A 208 33.56 2.37 -12.81
CA SER A 208 33.04 2.56 -14.17
C SER A 208 32.73 4.02 -14.56
N LEU A 209 32.97 5.00 -13.68
CA LEU A 209 32.52 6.39 -13.89
C LEU A 209 33.17 7.05 -15.10
N ALA A 210 34.50 6.94 -15.25
CA ALA A 210 35.23 7.63 -16.30
C ALA A 210 34.81 7.16 -17.71
N ASP A 211 34.68 5.84 -17.92
CA ASP A 211 34.25 5.27 -19.19
C ASP A 211 32.80 5.67 -19.52
N ARG A 212 31.96 5.74 -18.49
CA ARG A 212 30.56 6.09 -18.64
C ARG A 212 30.34 7.58 -18.90
N GLU A 213 31.10 8.47 -18.25
CA GLU A 213 31.06 9.91 -18.55
C GLU A 213 31.46 10.18 -19.99
N THR A 214 32.55 9.56 -20.45
CA THR A 214 33.00 9.63 -21.85
C THR A 214 31.87 9.22 -22.81
N TYR A 215 31.24 8.07 -22.57
CA TYR A 215 30.12 7.59 -23.39
C TYR A 215 28.90 8.53 -23.35
N VAL A 216 28.54 9.03 -22.16
CA VAL A 216 27.43 9.97 -21.99
C VAL A 216 27.66 11.24 -22.80
N ASP A 217 28.88 11.77 -22.79
CA ASP A 217 29.23 12.99 -23.50
C ASP A 217 29.31 12.79 -25.01
N GLU A 218 29.80 11.64 -25.48
CA GLU A 218 29.74 11.26 -26.90
C GLU A 218 28.29 11.24 -27.43
N VAL A 219 27.39 10.54 -26.71
CA VAL A 219 25.98 10.44 -27.11
C VAL A 219 25.27 11.80 -26.98
N LYS A 220 25.54 12.58 -25.93
CA LYS A 220 25.01 13.95 -25.81
C LYS A 220 25.46 14.81 -26.98
N ALA A 221 26.73 14.78 -27.37
CA ALA A 221 27.24 15.56 -28.48
C ALA A 221 26.54 15.19 -29.80
N LEU A 222 26.33 13.88 -30.03
CA LEU A 222 25.62 13.38 -31.21
C LEU A 222 24.15 13.81 -31.22
N LEU A 223 23.44 13.65 -30.10
CA LEU A 223 22.05 14.09 -29.96
C LEU A 223 21.91 15.60 -30.17
N ASN A 224 22.79 16.41 -29.56
CA ASN A 224 22.76 17.87 -29.74
C ASN A 224 22.94 18.27 -31.20
N ARG A 225 23.91 17.67 -31.90
CA ARG A 225 24.15 17.95 -33.31
C ARG A 225 22.93 17.59 -34.17
N LYS A 226 22.39 16.38 -33.99
CA LYS A 226 21.30 15.87 -34.83
C LYS A 226 19.96 16.57 -34.61
N LEU A 227 19.64 16.92 -33.37
CA LEU A 227 18.43 17.68 -33.05
C LEU A 227 18.51 19.10 -33.62
N ALA A 228 19.69 19.74 -33.56
CA ALA A 228 19.91 21.06 -34.14
C ALA A 228 19.83 21.06 -35.69
N GLU A 229 20.42 20.04 -36.35
CA GLU A 229 20.35 19.87 -37.82
C GLU A 229 18.90 19.77 -38.32
N HIS A 230 18.00 19.20 -37.54
CA HIS A 230 16.58 19.05 -37.89
C HIS A 230 15.70 20.24 -37.45
N GLY A 231 16.31 21.34 -37.01
CA GLY A 231 15.61 22.61 -36.77
C GLY A 231 15.07 22.82 -35.36
N LEU A 232 15.37 21.94 -34.39
CA LEU A 232 15.03 22.17 -32.99
C LEU A 232 15.97 23.26 -32.42
N LYS A 233 15.40 24.41 -32.03
CA LYS A 233 16.17 25.58 -31.58
C LYS A 233 16.42 25.61 -30.07
N GLN A 234 15.49 25.09 -29.28
CA GLN A 234 15.52 25.12 -27.82
C GLN A 234 15.28 23.73 -27.27
N PHE A 235 16.35 23.06 -26.87
CA PHE A 235 16.26 21.76 -26.23
C PHE A 235 17.43 21.55 -25.27
N ARG A 236 17.27 20.62 -24.33
CA ARG A 236 18.33 20.20 -23.40
C ARG A 236 18.45 18.69 -23.38
N VAL A 237 19.65 18.19 -23.61
CA VAL A 237 19.96 16.75 -23.49
C VAL A 237 20.74 16.51 -22.22
N LEU A 238 20.14 15.74 -21.30
CA LEU A 238 20.71 15.39 -20.01
C LEU A 238 21.01 13.90 -19.94
N GLY A 239 22.21 13.55 -19.46
CA GLY A 239 22.50 12.20 -19.01
C GLY A 239 21.80 11.95 -17.67
N ARG A 240 20.98 10.90 -17.59
CA ARG A 240 20.27 10.51 -16.37
C ARG A 240 20.96 9.27 -15.77
N PRO A 241 21.68 9.41 -14.65
CA PRO A 241 22.14 8.25 -13.92
C PRO A 241 20.95 7.48 -13.34
N LYS A 242 20.97 6.14 -13.49
CA LYS A 242 20.06 5.27 -12.72
C LYS A 242 20.54 5.25 -11.26
N HIS A 243 19.58 5.32 -10.33
CA HIS A 243 19.84 5.26 -8.89
C HIS A 243 20.14 3.81 -8.45
N LEU A 244 20.82 3.65 -7.32
CA LEU A 244 21.44 2.39 -6.90
C LEU A 244 20.39 1.30 -6.71
N TYR A 245 19.32 1.59 -5.99
CA TYR A 245 18.29 0.61 -5.70
C TYR A 245 17.59 0.08 -6.96
N SER A 246 17.34 0.91 -7.97
CA SER A 246 16.80 0.44 -9.25
C SER A 246 17.75 -0.44 -10.04
N ILE A 247 19.06 -0.22 -9.92
CA ILE A 247 20.06 -1.09 -10.53
C ILE A 247 20.04 -2.44 -9.82
N TYR A 248 20.09 -2.44 -8.48
CA TYR A 248 19.97 -3.63 -7.64
C TYR A 248 18.71 -4.44 -7.96
N LYS A 249 17.54 -3.81 -7.95
CA LYS A 249 16.26 -4.45 -8.27
C LYS A 249 16.27 -5.13 -9.63
N LYS A 250 16.93 -4.53 -10.64
CA LYS A 250 17.07 -5.12 -11.97
C LYS A 250 18.04 -6.29 -11.98
N LEU A 251 19.16 -6.21 -11.26
CA LEU A 251 20.14 -7.29 -11.15
C LEU A 251 19.51 -8.54 -10.54
N VAL A 252 18.81 -8.37 -9.41
CA VAL A 252 18.11 -9.45 -8.71
C VAL A 252 16.98 -10.02 -9.57
N ALA A 253 16.12 -9.18 -10.15
CA ALA A 253 14.96 -9.65 -10.91
C ALA A 253 15.31 -10.35 -12.23
N GLN A 254 16.42 -9.98 -12.87
CA GLN A 254 16.76 -10.47 -14.21
C GLN A 254 17.86 -11.53 -14.24
N ASN A 255 18.55 -11.80 -13.13
CA ASN A 255 19.53 -12.89 -13.14
C ASN A 255 20.89 -12.49 -13.76
N ILE A 256 21.20 -11.20 -13.89
CA ILE A 256 22.20 -10.70 -14.87
C ILE A 256 23.50 -10.22 -14.16
N PRO A 257 24.70 -10.52 -14.71
CA PRO A 257 25.97 -9.99 -14.20
C PRO A 257 26.10 -8.46 -14.36
N PHE A 258 26.89 -7.82 -13.49
CA PHE A 258 27.10 -6.38 -13.50
C PHE A 258 27.72 -5.87 -14.82
N GLU A 259 28.52 -6.67 -15.53
CA GLU A 259 29.09 -6.22 -16.81
C GLU A 259 28.05 -5.97 -17.90
N LYS A 260 26.85 -6.58 -17.82
CA LYS A 260 25.74 -6.25 -18.73
C LYS A 260 24.96 -5.01 -18.27
N VAL A 261 25.46 -4.25 -17.29
CA VAL A 261 24.86 -3.03 -16.77
C VAL A 261 25.31 -1.78 -17.53
N TYR A 262 26.37 -1.84 -18.34
CA TYR A 262 26.80 -0.70 -19.18
C TYR A 262 25.67 -0.15 -20.08
N ASP A 263 24.64 -0.96 -20.36
CA ASP A 263 23.31 -0.69 -20.95
C ASP A 263 22.38 0.31 -20.21
N LYS A 264 22.89 1.09 -19.25
CA LYS A 264 22.01 1.75 -18.26
C LYS A 264 22.16 3.25 -18.12
N VAL A 265 22.80 3.92 -19.07
CA VAL A 265 22.64 5.36 -19.23
C VAL A 265 21.28 5.63 -19.88
N ALA A 266 20.42 6.35 -19.18
CA ALA A 266 19.20 6.89 -19.78
C ALA A 266 19.48 8.33 -20.20
N PHE A 267 18.91 8.77 -21.31
CA PHE A 267 18.98 10.16 -21.75
C PHE A 267 17.63 10.83 -21.57
N ARG A 268 17.65 12.10 -21.21
CA ARG A 268 16.46 12.93 -21.13
C ARG A 268 16.60 14.08 -22.11
N ILE A 269 15.63 14.21 -23.00
CA ILE A 269 15.51 15.33 -23.92
C ILE A 269 14.34 16.18 -23.45
N ILE A 270 14.63 17.43 -23.14
CA ILE A 270 13.62 18.41 -22.74
C ILE A 270 13.48 19.42 -23.87
N VAL A 271 12.26 19.59 -24.36
CA VAL A 271 11.90 20.46 -25.50
C VAL A 271 10.85 21.50 -25.08
N SER A 272 10.52 22.43 -25.97
CA SER A 272 9.59 23.53 -25.65
C SER A 272 8.13 23.13 -25.86
N SER A 273 7.82 22.24 -26.81
CA SER A 273 6.44 21.89 -27.14
C SER A 273 6.19 20.38 -27.29
N VAL A 274 4.92 19.97 -27.17
CA VAL A 274 4.52 18.57 -27.38
C VAL A 274 4.80 18.11 -28.81
N LYS A 275 4.64 18.99 -29.80
CA LYS A 275 4.97 18.69 -31.20
C LYS A 275 6.45 18.31 -31.34
N GLU A 276 7.32 19.11 -30.72
CA GLU A 276 8.77 18.86 -30.70
C GLU A 276 9.13 17.53 -29.99
N CYS A 277 8.32 17.06 -29.03
CA CYS A 277 8.54 15.75 -28.41
C CYS A 277 8.47 14.62 -29.44
N TYR A 278 7.46 14.65 -30.32
CA TYR A 278 7.28 13.64 -31.36
C TYR A 278 8.26 13.82 -32.51
N GLU A 279 8.65 15.05 -32.84
CA GLU A 279 9.73 15.31 -33.81
C GLU A 279 11.06 14.74 -33.30
N ALA A 280 11.41 14.98 -32.03
CA ALA A 280 12.60 14.40 -31.40
C ALA A 280 12.55 12.86 -31.35
N LEU A 281 11.37 12.26 -31.12
CA LEU A 281 11.19 10.81 -31.18
C LEU A 281 11.53 10.26 -32.57
N GLY A 282 11.01 10.90 -33.62
CA GLY A 282 11.29 10.52 -35.01
C GLY A 282 12.79 10.62 -35.35
N ILE A 283 13.47 11.65 -34.86
CA ILE A 283 14.93 11.81 -35.02
C ILE A 283 15.68 10.69 -34.30
N ILE A 284 15.27 10.29 -33.10
CA ILE A 284 15.92 9.19 -32.38
C ILE A 284 15.75 7.86 -33.12
N HIS A 285 14.55 7.57 -33.62
CA HIS A 285 14.26 6.33 -34.34
C HIS A 285 14.91 6.26 -35.73
N SER A 286 15.28 7.41 -36.32
CA SER A 286 16.08 7.43 -37.55
C SER A 286 17.57 7.21 -37.29
N LEU A 287 18.07 7.57 -36.10
CA LEU A 287 19.46 7.36 -35.68
C LEU A 287 19.71 5.94 -35.20
N TRP A 288 18.77 5.38 -34.43
CA TRP A 288 18.91 4.08 -33.81
C TRP A 288 17.64 3.27 -33.95
N PRO A 289 17.75 1.97 -34.28
CA PRO A 289 16.59 1.10 -34.39
C PRO A 289 15.89 0.97 -33.02
N PRO A 290 14.56 1.19 -32.96
CA PRO A 290 13.79 1.02 -31.74
C PRO A 290 13.65 -0.45 -31.37
N VAL A 291 13.52 -0.71 -30.06
CA VAL A 291 13.26 -2.04 -29.54
C VAL A 291 11.75 -2.27 -29.43
N ASP A 292 11.27 -3.32 -30.07
CA ASP A 292 9.86 -3.68 -30.10
C ASP A 292 9.26 -3.82 -28.69
N GLY A 293 8.07 -3.27 -28.50
CA GLY A 293 7.34 -3.30 -27.22
C GLY A 293 7.95 -2.45 -26.10
N ARG A 294 9.03 -1.69 -26.35
CA ARG A 294 9.65 -0.79 -25.36
C ARG A 294 9.39 0.70 -25.60
N PHE A 295 8.49 1.03 -26.52
CA PHE A 295 7.94 2.37 -26.66
C PHE A 295 6.71 2.56 -25.76
N LYS A 296 6.65 3.67 -25.02
CA LYS A 296 5.49 4.05 -24.20
C LYS A 296 5.22 5.55 -24.35
N ASP A 297 3.99 5.89 -24.74
CA ASP A 297 3.54 7.27 -24.85
C ASP A 297 2.74 7.68 -23.60
N PHE A 298 3.46 8.21 -22.60
CA PHE A 298 2.81 8.79 -21.42
C PHE A 298 2.35 10.24 -21.63
N ILE A 299 2.55 10.84 -22.81
CA ILE A 299 1.95 12.14 -23.12
C ILE A 299 0.47 11.94 -23.45
N SER A 300 0.17 10.99 -24.34
CA SER A 300 -1.20 10.60 -24.71
C SER A 300 -1.93 9.89 -23.57
N THR A 301 -1.21 9.06 -22.81
CA THR A 301 -1.74 8.32 -21.65
C THR A 301 -0.94 8.61 -20.38
N PRO A 302 -1.18 9.77 -19.72
CA PRO A 302 -0.50 10.12 -18.47
C PRO A 302 -0.69 9.07 -17.39
N LYS A 303 0.32 8.90 -16.53
CA LYS A 303 0.20 8.04 -15.35
C LYS A 303 -0.71 8.66 -14.29
N GLY A 304 -1.20 7.85 -13.34
CA GLY A 304 -2.03 8.32 -12.22
C GLY A 304 -1.39 9.43 -11.38
N ASN A 305 -0.05 9.50 -11.33
CA ASN A 305 0.71 10.55 -10.65
C ASN A 305 1.03 11.77 -11.53
N MET A 306 0.27 12.00 -12.61
CA MET A 306 0.45 13.10 -13.57
C MET A 306 1.74 13.06 -14.38
N TYR A 307 2.53 11.98 -14.29
CA TYR A 307 3.76 11.86 -15.05
C TYR A 307 3.49 11.76 -16.55
N GLN A 308 4.16 12.63 -17.32
CA GLN A 308 4.09 12.68 -18.78
C GLN A 308 5.50 12.68 -19.39
N SER A 309 5.73 11.78 -20.35
CA SER A 309 6.96 11.69 -21.15
C SER A 309 6.80 10.61 -22.23
N LEU A 310 7.47 10.76 -23.36
CA LEU A 310 7.69 9.65 -24.30
C LEU A 310 8.88 8.84 -23.83
N HIS A 311 8.70 7.52 -23.69
CA HIS A 311 9.78 6.60 -23.37
C HIS A 311 10.04 5.71 -24.57
N THR A 312 11.29 5.62 -25.00
CA THR A 312 11.69 4.68 -26.03
C THR A 312 13.01 4.02 -25.64
N SER A 313 13.17 2.75 -25.98
CA SER A 313 14.46 2.06 -25.92
C SER A 313 14.94 1.82 -27.35
N VAL A 314 16.19 2.15 -27.62
CA VAL A 314 16.83 1.96 -28.93
C VAL A 314 18.14 1.21 -28.76
N VAL A 315 18.66 0.62 -29.84
CA VAL A 315 19.95 -0.08 -29.84
C VAL A 315 21.04 0.85 -30.37
N GLY A 316 22.02 1.14 -29.53
CA GLY A 316 23.19 1.96 -29.82
C GLY A 316 24.19 1.28 -30.75
N LEU A 317 25.24 2.02 -31.13
CA LEU A 317 26.18 1.63 -32.17
C LEU A 317 27.07 0.43 -31.78
N ARG A 318 27.26 0.17 -30.48
CA ARG A 318 28.04 -0.97 -29.97
C ARG A 318 27.12 -2.13 -29.51
N GLY A 319 25.84 -2.09 -29.88
CA GLY A 319 24.84 -3.11 -29.53
C GLY A 319 24.18 -2.92 -28.15
N GLU A 320 24.46 -1.80 -27.49
CA GLU A 320 23.94 -1.44 -26.18
C GLU A 320 22.50 -0.91 -26.23
N PHE A 321 21.67 -1.25 -25.25
CA PHE A 321 20.33 -0.68 -25.10
C PHE A 321 20.39 0.70 -24.46
N MET A 322 19.87 1.70 -25.17
CA MET A 322 19.76 3.09 -24.69
C MET A 322 18.30 3.46 -24.46
N GLU A 323 17.98 3.94 -23.25
CA GLU A 323 16.64 4.44 -22.91
C GLU A 323 16.60 5.96 -23.06
N VAL A 324 15.67 6.49 -23.87
CA VAL A 324 15.51 7.93 -24.08
C VAL A 324 14.12 8.36 -23.60
N GLN A 325 14.10 9.41 -22.78
CA GLN A 325 12.91 10.05 -22.24
C GLN A 325 12.76 11.43 -22.85
N ILE A 326 11.64 11.71 -23.51
CA ILE A 326 11.39 12.99 -24.18
C ILE A 326 10.18 13.65 -23.50
N ARG A 327 10.28 14.93 -23.18
CA ARG A 327 9.21 15.67 -22.51
C ARG A 327 9.37 17.18 -22.68
N THR A 328 8.34 17.95 -22.37
CA THR A 328 8.44 19.41 -22.34
C THR A 328 9.05 19.93 -21.03
N GLU A 329 9.41 21.22 -20.98
CA GLU A 329 9.88 21.87 -19.76
C GLU A 329 8.84 21.79 -18.61
N GLU A 330 7.56 22.03 -18.93
CA GLU A 330 6.44 21.89 -18.00
C GLU A 330 6.31 20.45 -17.48
N MET A 331 6.37 19.45 -18.38
CA MET A 331 6.33 18.04 -17.99
C MET A 331 7.55 17.64 -17.15
N ASP A 332 8.73 18.22 -17.39
CA ASP A 332 9.90 17.98 -16.56
C ASP A 332 9.74 18.54 -15.15
N GLN A 333 9.13 19.72 -15.02
CA GLN A 333 8.81 20.34 -13.74
C GLN A 333 7.83 19.48 -12.95
N VAL A 334 6.70 19.08 -13.56
CA VAL A 334 5.72 18.18 -12.94
C VAL A 334 6.35 16.84 -12.55
N ALA A 335 7.24 16.28 -13.38
CA ALA A 335 7.91 15.02 -13.06
C ALA A 335 8.99 15.13 -11.95
N LYS A 336 9.47 16.34 -11.65
CA LYS A 336 10.38 16.60 -10.54
C LYS A 336 9.60 16.86 -9.25
N GLU A 337 8.73 17.85 -9.28
CA GLU A 337 8.06 18.37 -8.09
C GLU A 337 6.74 17.65 -7.78
N GLY A 338 6.22 16.84 -8.71
CA GLY A 338 4.98 16.11 -8.54
C GLY A 338 3.81 17.06 -8.27
N ILE A 339 2.96 16.68 -7.31
CA ILE A 339 1.82 17.50 -6.88
C ILE A 339 2.24 18.82 -6.20
N ALA A 340 3.46 18.92 -5.67
CA ALA A 340 3.93 20.14 -5.00
C ALA A 340 4.00 21.33 -5.97
N ALA A 341 4.35 21.07 -7.24
CA ALA A 341 4.39 22.07 -8.30
C ALA A 341 3.04 22.75 -8.55
N HIS A 342 1.94 22.02 -8.35
CA HIS A 342 0.58 22.50 -8.61
C HIS A 342 -0.03 23.26 -7.43
N TRP A 343 0.43 23.01 -6.19
CA TRP A 343 -0.10 23.65 -4.99
C TRP A 343 0.47 25.06 -4.80
N ALA A 344 1.77 25.23 -5.07
CA ALA A 344 2.49 26.51 -5.01
C ALA A 344 1.85 27.63 -5.87
N TYR A 345 1.06 27.25 -6.89
CA TYR A 345 0.54 28.18 -7.89
C TYR A 345 -0.92 28.61 -7.65
N LYS A 346 -1.59 28.17 -6.57
CA LYS A 346 -3.07 28.22 -6.45
C LYS A 346 -3.65 28.83 -5.17
N GLU A 347 -2.94 29.67 -4.45
CA GLU A 347 -3.64 30.66 -3.61
C GLU A 347 -4.24 31.74 -4.53
N GLY A 348 -5.50 31.53 -4.93
CA GLY A 348 -6.30 32.56 -5.59
C GLY A 348 -7.21 32.11 -6.75
N LYS A 349 -7.12 30.86 -7.24
CA LYS A 349 -8.03 30.34 -8.29
C LYS A 349 -8.57 28.95 -7.98
N ALA A 350 -9.85 28.75 -8.34
CA ALA A 350 -10.64 27.56 -8.09
C ALA A 350 -9.89 26.25 -8.39
N ILE A 351 -10.02 25.30 -7.45
CA ILE A 351 -9.49 23.92 -7.53
C ILE A 351 -9.78 23.35 -8.92
N THR A 352 -8.74 22.93 -9.65
CA THR A 352 -8.98 22.32 -10.96
C THR A 352 -9.47 20.89 -10.80
N THR A 353 -10.26 20.42 -11.76
CA THR A 353 -10.85 19.05 -11.80
C THR A 353 -9.81 17.91 -11.72
N LYS A 354 -8.52 18.20 -11.90
CA LYS A 354 -7.41 17.24 -11.92
C LYS A 354 -6.77 17.01 -10.54
N ASP A 355 -6.62 18.05 -9.72
CA ASP A 355 -6.15 17.96 -8.32
C ASP A 355 -7.13 17.10 -7.48
N ALA A 356 -8.41 17.17 -7.86
CA ALA A 356 -9.47 16.35 -7.29
C ALA A 356 -9.26 14.84 -7.51
N ARG A 357 -8.54 14.38 -8.55
CA ARG A 357 -8.42 12.94 -8.86
C ARG A 357 -7.49 12.21 -7.90
N LEU A 358 -6.30 12.74 -7.63
CA LEU A 358 -5.34 12.08 -6.73
C LEU A 358 -5.81 12.17 -5.27
N PHE A 359 -6.43 13.29 -4.90
CA PHE A 359 -7.14 13.42 -3.63
C PHE A 359 -8.34 12.48 -3.53
N LYS A 360 -9.08 12.27 -4.63
CA LYS A 360 -10.16 11.28 -4.72
C LYS A 360 -9.63 9.86 -4.58
N TRP A 361 -8.50 9.51 -5.18
CA TRP A 361 -7.85 8.20 -4.98
C TRP A 361 -7.50 8.00 -3.51
N LEU A 362 -6.85 8.97 -2.88
CA LEU A 362 -6.47 8.89 -1.47
C LEU A 362 -7.71 8.73 -0.56
N LYS A 363 -8.76 9.51 -0.83
CA LYS A 363 -10.06 9.40 -0.14
C LYS A 363 -10.74 8.05 -0.38
N GLN A 364 -10.69 7.53 -1.61
CA GLN A 364 -11.25 6.22 -1.95
C GLN A 364 -10.49 5.10 -1.25
N LEU A 365 -9.16 5.17 -1.23
CA LEU A 365 -8.30 4.25 -0.49
C LEU A 365 -8.67 4.28 0.99
N VAL A 366 -8.71 5.46 1.60
CA VAL A 366 -9.11 5.63 3.01
C VAL A 366 -10.50 5.08 3.28
N SER A 367 -11.50 5.41 2.45
CA SER A 367 -12.86 4.90 2.62
C SER A 367 -12.97 3.37 2.49
N THR A 368 -12.17 2.77 1.60
CA THR A 368 -12.15 1.32 1.39
C THR A 368 -11.47 0.61 2.56
N LEU A 369 -10.43 1.23 3.12
CA LEU A 369 -9.66 0.68 4.22
C LEU A 369 -10.27 0.95 5.61
N GLN A 370 -11.16 1.93 5.73
CA GLN A 370 -11.92 2.20 6.98
C GLN A 370 -12.81 1.03 7.38
N GLU A 371 -13.27 0.23 6.42
CA GLU A 371 -14.12 -0.95 6.67
C GLU A 371 -13.33 -2.18 7.14
N MET A 372 -11.99 -2.13 7.11
CA MET A 372 -11.13 -3.27 7.48
C MET A 372 -10.76 -3.25 8.96
N GLU A 373 -11.27 -4.23 9.71
CA GLU A 373 -10.97 -4.40 11.13
C GLU A 373 -9.61 -5.08 11.36
N ASP A 374 -9.24 -6.07 10.53
CA ASP A 374 -8.00 -6.83 10.73
C ASP A 374 -6.74 -6.01 10.37
N PRO A 375 -5.79 -5.84 11.30
CA PRO A 375 -4.56 -5.08 11.06
C PRO A 375 -3.65 -5.62 9.95
N ARG A 376 -3.59 -6.95 9.75
CA ARG A 376 -2.73 -7.55 8.72
C ARG A 376 -3.33 -7.35 7.35
N GLU A 377 -4.61 -7.63 7.21
CA GLU A 377 -5.35 -7.38 5.96
C GLU A 377 -5.27 -5.90 5.56
N PHE A 378 -5.39 -4.99 6.53
CA PHE A 378 -5.22 -3.55 6.31
C PHE A 378 -3.84 -3.21 5.75
N LEU A 379 -2.76 -3.69 6.38
CA LEU A 379 -1.38 -3.40 5.94
C LEU A 379 -1.11 -3.98 4.55
N ASP A 380 -1.56 -5.21 4.29
CA ASP A 380 -1.39 -5.86 2.99
C ASP A 380 -2.19 -5.14 1.90
N ALA A 381 -3.38 -4.65 2.21
CA ALA A 381 -4.19 -3.86 1.30
C ALA A 381 -3.52 -2.52 0.97
N VAL A 382 -3.01 -1.80 1.96
CA VAL A 382 -2.24 -0.56 1.75
C VAL A 382 -1.04 -0.82 0.85
N LYS A 383 -0.26 -1.87 1.13
CA LYS A 383 0.90 -2.24 0.30
C LYS A 383 0.49 -2.54 -1.14
N GLY A 384 -0.54 -3.36 -1.34
CA GLY A 384 -1.04 -3.69 -2.68
C GLY A 384 -1.40 -2.44 -3.49
N GLU A 385 -2.18 -1.54 -2.91
CA GLU A 385 -2.60 -0.29 -3.56
C GLU A 385 -1.41 0.64 -3.86
N LEU A 386 -0.34 0.62 -3.07
CA LEU A 386 0.83 1.48 -3.30
C LEU A 386 1.76 0.96 -4.40
N TYR A 387 1.90 -0.35 -4.54
CA TYR A 387 2.93 -0.98 -5.39
C TYR A 387 2.51 -1.34 -6.81
N GLU A 388 1.22 -1.50 -7.08
CA GLU A 388 0.79 -2.07 -8.36
C GLU A 388 0.72 -1.03 -9.48
N GLU A 389 1.25 -1.36 -10.67
CA GLU A 389 1.08 -0.56 -11.90
C GLU A 389 -0.42 -0.50 -12.24
N GLU A 390 -0.94 0.66 -12.62
CA GLU A 390 -2.36 0.80 -12.94
C GLU A 390 -2.65 0.48 -14.41
N ILE A 391 -3.80 -0.15 -14.64
CA ILE A 391 -4.44 -0.32 -15.94
C ILE A 391 -5.79 0.43 -15.91
N PHE A 392 -6.14 1.04 -17.02
CA PHE A 392 -7.41 1.72 -17.21
C PHE A 392 -8.32 0.85 -18.07
N VAL A 393 -9.52 0.59 -17.57
CA VAL A 393 -10.51 -0.29 -18.19
C VAL A 393 -11.81 0.50 -18.37
N LEU A 394 -12.45 0.34 -19.51
CA LEU A 394 -13.65 1.07 -19.90
C LEU A 394 -14.91 0.29 -19.55
N THR A 395 -15.92 0.96 -19.01
CA THR A 395 -17.28 0.43 -18.93
C THR A 395 -17.97 0.56 -20.30
N PRO A 396 -19.06 -0.19 -20.56
CA PRO A 396 -19.83 -0.04 -21.80
C PRO A 396 -20.41 1.37 -21.99
N ASN A 397 -20.58 2.12 -20.90
CA ASN A 397 -21.06 3.50 -20.91
C ASN A 397 -19.94 4.54 -21.14
N GLY A 398 -18.70 4.08 -21.36
CA GLY A 398 -17.54 4.95 -21.59
C GLY A 398 -16.90 5.52 -20.31
N GLU A 399 -17.30 5.06 -19.12
CA GLU A 399 -16.61 5.44 -17.88
C GLU A 399 -15.27 4.71 -17.79
N VAL A 400 -14.20 5.44 -17.49
CA VAL A 400 -12.88 4.85 -17.25
C VAL A 400 -12.77 4.47 -15.77
N LYS A 401 -12.37 3.22 -15.52
CA LYS A 401 -12.06 2.69 -14.19
C LYS A 401 -10.62 2.24 -14.10
N GLU A 402 -10.02 2.48 -12.93
CA GLU A 402 -8.61 2.20 -12.64
C GLU A 402 -8.50 0.91 -11.84
N PHE A 403 -7.57 0.04 -12.24
CA PHE A 403 -7.29 -1.21 -11.55
C PHE A 403 -5.79 -1.48 -11.49
N PRO A 404 -5.34 -2.27 -10.51
CA PRO A 404 -4.02 -2.86 -10.57
C PRO A 404 -3.79 -3.76 -11.79
N LYS A 405 -2.55 -3.78 -12.26
CA LYS A 405 -2.12 -4.65 -13.35
C LYS A 405 -2.27 -6.11 -12.93
N GLY A 406 -2.90 -6.90 -13.81
CA GLY A 406 -3.23 -8.28 -13.53
C GLY A 406 -4.57 -8.46 -12.81
N SER A 407 -5.33 -7.38 -12.58
CA SER A 407 -6.73 -7.47 -12.20
C SER A 407 -7.55 -8.25 -13.23
N THR A 408 -8.61 -8.87 -12.73
CA THR A 408 -9.49 -9.76 -13.46
C THR A 408 -10.88 -9.13 -13.63
N PRO A 409 -11.74 -9.70 -14.50
CA PRO A 409 -13.15 -9.28 -14.56
C PRO A 409 -13.89 -9.37 -13.23
N ILE A 410 -13.47 -10.24 -12.31
CA ILE A 410 -14.05 -10.32 -10.96
C ILE A 410 -13.74 -9.02 -10.19
N ASP A 411 -12.49 -8.54 -10.24
CA ASP A 411 -12.11 -7.25 -9.63
C ASP A 411 -12.96 -6.11 -10.20
N PHE A 412 -13.17 -6.11 -11.52
CA PHE A 412 -14.02 -5.13 -12.19
C PHE A 412 -15.47 -5.18 -11.71
N ALA A 413 -16.05 -6.37 -11.55
CA ALA A 413 -17.42 -6.54 -11.05
C ALA A 413 -17.60 -5.99 -9.63
N TYR A 414 -16.67 -6.27 -8.70
CA TYR A 414 -16.71 -5.75 -7.33
C TYR A 414 -16.45 -4.24 -7.22
N SER A 415 -15.81 -3.63 -8.22
CA SER A 415 -15.67 -2.17 -8.33
C SER A 415 -16.97 -1.46 -8.71
N ILE A 416 -17.88 -2.16 -9.39
CA ILE A 416 -19.19 -1.61 -9.78
C ILE A 416 -20.11 -1.69 -8.56
N HIS A 417 -20.30 -2.90 -8.04
CA HIS A 417 -21.13 -3.12 -6.87
C HIS A 417 -20.84 -4.50 -6.29
N THR A 418 -20.93 -4.65 -4.96
CA THR A 418 -20.71 -5.95 -4.30
C THR A 418 -21.66 -7.02 -4.83
N GLU A 419 -22.92 -6.67 -5.08
CA GLU A 419 -23.91 -7.62 -5.64
C GLU A 419 -23.61 -8.05 -7.08
N VAL A 420 -23.04 -7.16 -7.90
CA VAL A 420 -22.60 -7.47 -9.27
C VAL A 420 -21.40 -8.41 -9.22
N GLY A 421 -20.46 -8.16 -8.31
CA GLY A 421 -19.36 -9.07 -7.99
C GLY A 421 -19.83 -10.45 -7.55
N ASN A 422 -20.77 -10.51 -6.59
CA ASN A 422 -21.30 -11.77 -6.06
C ASN A 422 -21.97 -12.64 -7.13
N ARG A 423 -22.65 -12.00 -8.09
CA ARG A 423 -23.42 -12.67 -9.15
C ARG A 423 -22.65 -12.84 -10.46
N CYS A 424 -21.35 -12.53 -10.50
CA CYS A 424 -20.53 -12.54 -11.71
C CYS A 424 -20.30 -13.96 -12.25
N THR A 425 -20.87 -14.30 -13.40
CA THR A 425 -20.68 -15.60 -14.08
C THR A 425 -19.58 -15.58 -15.12
N GLY A 426 -19.41 -14.44 -15.79
CA GLY A 426 -18.45 -14.26 -16.87
C GLY A 426 -18.31 -12.80 -17.24
N ALA A 427 -17.48 -12.52 -18.23
CA ALA A 427 -17.31 -11.18 -18.75
C ALA A 427 -17.11 -11.21 -20.27
N LYS A 428 -17.46 -10.11 -20.93
CA LYS A 428 -17.02 -9.82 -22.29
C LYS A 428 -15.96 -8.73 -22.24
N ILE A 429 -14.85 -8.95 -22.94
CA ILE A 429 -13.76 -7.99 -23.11
C ILE A 429 -13.70 -7.63 -24.59
N ASN A 430 -13.86 -6.35 -24.91
CA ASN A 430 -13.93 -5.83 -26.29
C ASN A 430 -14.97 -6.58 -27.16
N GLY A 431 -16.11 -6.93 -26.56
CA GLY A 431 -17.20 -7.66 -27.21
C GLY A 431 -17.02 -9.19 -27.27
N LEU A 432 -15.85 -9.73 -26.91
CA LEU A 432 -15.58 -11.17 -26.92
C LEU A 432 -15.73 -11.78 -25.53
N ILE A 433 -16.34 -12.96 -25.43
CA ILE A 433 -16.49 -13.68 -24.15
C ILE A 433 -15.11 -14.09 -23.62
N ALA A 434 -14.81 -13.71 -22.39
CA ALA A 434 -13.55 -14.00 -21.70
C ALA A 434 -13.80 -14.79 -20.42
N GLN A 435 -12.80 -15.58 -20.02
CA GLN A 435 -12.81 -16.29 -18.74
C GLN A 435 -12.60 -15.32 -17.58
N LEU A 436 -13.15 -15.64 -16.40
CA LEU A 436 -12.97 -14.83 -15.19
C LEU A 436 -11.52 -14.72 -14.73
N LYS A 437 -10.64 -15.63 -15.14
CA LYS A 437 -9.19 -15.59 -14.84
C LYS A 437 -8.38 -14.71 -15.78
N THR A 438 -8.97 -14.26 -16.89
CA THR A 438 -8.27 -13.45 -17.89
C THR A 438 -7.84 -12.13 -17.27
N GLN A 439 -6.59 -11.76 -17.46
CA GLN A 439 -6.07 -10.49 -16.96
C GLN A 439 -6.51 -9.35 -17.89
N LEU A 440 -7.01 -8.28 -17.28
CA LEU A 440 -7.42 -7.06 -17.98
C LEU A 440 -6.20 -6.29 -18.47
N LYS A 441 -6.33 -5.65 -19.62
CA LYS A 441 -5.33 -4.78 -20.24
C LYS A 441 -5.82 -3.34 -20.32
N ASN A 442 -4.87 -2.44 -20.53
CA ASN A 442 -5.16 -1.02 -20.65
C ASN A 442 -6.01 -0.75 -21.91
N GLY A 443 -7.12 -0.02 -21.77
CA GLY A 443 -8.06 0.28 -22.85
C GLY A 443 -9.11 -0.80 -23.13
N ASP A 444 -9.14 -1.90 -22.37
CA ASP A 444 -10.15 -2.94 -22.54
C ASP A 444 -11.55 -2.43 -22.18
N LEU A 445 -12.54 -2.70 -23.02
CA LEU A 445 -13.95 -2.47 -22.74
C LEU A 445 -14.56 -3.72 -22.09
N VAL A 446 -14.96 -3.63 -20.83
CA VAL A 446 -15.40 -4.78 -20.03
C VAL A 446 -16.88 -4.70 -19.70
N GLU A 447 -17.61 -5.74 -20.08
CA GLU A 447 -19.03 -5.95 -19.75
C GLU A 447 -19.15 -7.19 -18.85
N ILE A 448 -19.80 -7.06 -17.70
CA ILE A 448 -19.96 -8.18 -16.75
C ILE A 448 -21.28 -8.90 -17.02
N LEU A 449 -21.20 -10.22 -17.13
CA LEU A 449 -22.37 -11.10 -17.20
C LEU A 449 -22.71 -11.55 -15.77
N THR A 450 -23.95 -11.31 -15.36
CA THR A 450 -24.44 -11.67 -14.02
C THR A 450 -25.54 -12.73 -14.09
N SER A 451 -25.58 -13.63 -13.10
CA SER A 451 -26.68 -14.58 -12.91
C SER A 451 -27.12 -14.64 -11.45
N PRO A 452 -28.43 -14.70 -11.16
CA PRO A 452 -28.93 -14.80 -9.78
C PRO A 452 -28.55 -16.11 -9.07
N LYS A 453 -28.16 -17.16 -9.82
CA LYS A 453 -27.74 -18.45 -9.24
C LYS A 453 -26.25 -18.49 -8.86
N GLN A 454 -25.47 -17.54 -9.37
CA GLN A 454 -24.02 -17.51 -9.15
C GLN A 454 -23.69 -16.97 -7.77
N LYS A 455 -22.69 -17.59 -7.14
CA LYS A 455 -22.19 -17.23 -5.82
C LYS A 455 -20.66 -17.22 -5.82
N PRO A 456 -20.00 -16.38 -5.00
CA PRO A 456 -18.55 -16.44 -4.81
C PRO A 456 -18.10 -17.80 -4.30
N ASN A 457 -16.89 -18.20 -4.64
CA ASN A 457 -16.28 -19.44 -4.14
C ASN A 457 -14.86 -19.16 -3.61
N ARG A 458 -14.27 -20.15 -2.92
CA ARG A 458 -12.92 -20.01 -2.35
C ARG A 458 -11.83 -19.83 -3.41
N SER A 459 -11.99 -20.38 -4.62
CA SER A 459 -10.98 -20.26 -5.68
C SER A 459 -10.85 -18.83 -6.22
N TRP A 460 -11.90 -18.01 -6.11
CA TRP A 460 -11.84 -16.61 -6.52
C TRP A 460 -10.81 -15.80 -5.73
N LEU A 461 -10.51 -16.15 -4.48
CA LEU A 461 -9.50 -15.46 -3.67
C LEU A 461 -8.09 -15.50 -4.29
N GLY A 462 -7.79 -16.53 -5.08
CA GLY A 462 -6.54 -16.64 -5.83
C GLY A 462 -6.56 -15.92 -7.19
N LEU A 463 -7.75 -15.59 -7.71
CA LEU A 463 -7.93 -14.92 -9.01
C LEU A 463 -7.98 -13.39 -8.86
N VAL A 464 -8.62 -12.90 -7.80
CA VAL A 464 -8.75 -11.45 -7.58
C VAL A 464 -7.45 -10.82 -7.12
N LYS A 465 -7.18 -9.61 -7.60
CA LYS A 465 -6.02 -8.83 -7.17
C LYS A 465 -6.39 -7.79 -6.12
N THR A 466 -7.48 -7.07 -6.34
CA THR A 466 -7.88 -5.91 -5.54
C THR A 466 -8.23 -6.30 -4.10
N ALA A 467 -7.80 -5.48 -3.15
CA ALA A 467 -8.09 -5.68 -1.73
C ALA A 467 -9.59 -5.65 -1.45
N ARG A 468 -10.31 -4.76 -2.14
CA ARG A 468 -11.78 -4.65 -2.06
C ARG A 468 -12.47 -5.96 -2.43
N ALA A 469 -12.12 -6.57 -3.57
CA ALA A 469 -12.75 -7.82 -4.00
C ALA A 469 -12.41 -8.95 -3.03
N LYS A 470 -11.14 -9.08 -2.61
CA LYS A 470 -10.72 -10.08 -1.60
C LYS A 470 -11.52 -9.98 -0.31
N SER A 471 -11.60 -8.78 0.25
CA SER A 471 -12.33 -8.52 1.50
C SER A 471 -13.81 -8.87 1.37
N ARG A 472 -14.49 -8.41 0.31
CA ARG A 472 -15.92 -8.71 0.09
C ARG A 472 -16.19 -10.20 -0.14
N ILE A 473 -15.31 -10.89 -0.87
CA ILE A 473 -15.41 -12.35 -1.07
C ILE A 473 -15.22 -13.09 0.27
N ARG A 474 -14.22 -12.71 1.08
CA ARG A 474 -14.01 -13.30 2.42
C ARG A 474 -15.22 -13.07 3.33
N GLN A 475 -15.74 -11.85 3.34
CA GLN A 475 -16.94 -11.50 4.12
C GLN A 475 -18.12 -12.40 3.74
N TRP A 476 -18.36 -12.57 2.44
CA TRP A 476 -19.43 -13.43 1.93
C TRP A 476 -19.23 -14.91 2.29
N LEU A 477 -18.02 -15.45 2.09
CA LEU A 477 -17.69 -16.84 2.43
C LEU A 477 -17.85 -17.11 3.93
N ASN A 478 -17.39 -16.19 4.78
CA ASN A 478 -17.52 -16.29 6.23
C ASN A 478 -18.99 -16.27 6.66
N GLN A 479 -19.82 -15.44 6.00
CA GLN A 479 -21.25 -15.41 6.27
C GLN A 479 -21.93 -16.72 5.84
N GLU A 480 -21.62 -17.22 4.64
CA GLU A 480 -22.19 -18.48 4.12
C GLU A 480 -21.80 -19.67 5.01
N GLU A 481 -20.55 -19.73 5.45
CA GLU A 481 -20.05 -20.76 6.36
C GLU A 481 -20.73 -20.69 7.73
N ARG A 482 -20.95 -19.47 8.26
CA ARG A 482 -21.72 -19.27 9.50
C ARG A 482 -23.16 -19.75 9.38
N GLU A 483 -23.83 -19.47 8.26
CA GLU A 483 -25.20 -19.90 7.99
C GLU A 483 -25.30 -21.43 7.82
N LYS A 484 -24.38 -22.04 7.07
CA LYS A 484 -24.30 -23.51 6.92
C LYS A 484 -24.05 -24.20 8.26
N THR A 485 -23.10 -23.70 9.05
CA THR A 485 -22.79 -24.24 10.38
C THR A 485 -23.99 -24.11 11.31
N LEU A 486 -24.72 -22.99 11.25
CA LEU A 486 -25.96 -22.79 12.01
C LEU A 486 -27.04 -23.80 11.60
N GLN A 487 -27.22 -24.04 10.31
CA GLN A 487 -28.22 -24.99 9.80
C GLN A 487 -27.87 -26.43 10.21
N VAL A 488 -26.63 -26.86 10.01
CA VAL A 488 -26.15 -28.19 10.42
C VAL A 488 -26.31 -28.37 11.93
N GLY A 489 -25.95 -27.35 12.72
CA GLY A 489 -26.16 -27.35 14.17
C GLY A 489 -27.62 -27.49 14.57
N ARG A 490 -28.54 -26.78 13.89
CA ARG A 490 -29.99 -26.91 14.11
C ARG A 490 -30.49 -28.30 13.77
N GLU A 491 -30.07 -28.88 12.65
CA GLU A 491 -30.48 -30.23 12.23
C GLU A 491 -29.98 -31.31 13.21
N ILE A 492 -28.74 -31.18 13.67
CA ILE A 492 -28.13 -32.07 14.67
C ILE A 492 -28.90 -31.96 16.00
N CYS A 493 -29.10 -30.75 16.51
CA CYS A 493 -29.84 -30.53 17.74
C CYS A 493 -31.30 -31.01 17.65
N ASP A 494 -32.01 -30.71 16.56
CA ASP A 494 -33.40 -31.13 16.38
C ASP A 494 -33.53 -32.66 16.32
N ARG A 495 -32.57 -33.35 15.69
CA ARG A 495 -32.56 -34.82 15.61
C ARG A 495 -32.37 -35.46 16.98
N GLU A 496 -31.36 -35.04 17.72
CA GLU A 496 -31.04 -35.63 19.02
C GLU A 496 -32.06 -35.22 20.11
N LEU A 497 -32.53 -33.97 20.11
CA LEU A 497 -33.55 -33.53 21.07
C LEU A 497 -34.88 -34.27 20.86
N LYS A 498 -35.27 -34.55 19.61
CA LYS A 498 -36.43 -35.40 19.32
C LYS A 498 -36.27 -36.82 19.85
N ARG A 499 -35.08 -37.42 19.76
CA ARG A 499 -34.81 -38.76 20.33
C ARG A 499 -35.01 -38.80 21.84
N HIS A 500 -34.74 -37.69 22.53
CA HIS A 500 -34.93 -37.57 23.97
C HIS A 500 -36.29 -36.94 24.37
N ASN A 501 -37.27 -36.85 23.46
CA ASN A 501 -38.59 -36.23 23.68
C ASN A 501 -38.56 -34.76 24.15
N LEU A 502 -37.47 -34.04 23.87
CA LEU A 502 -37.29 -32.63 24.22
C LEU A 502 -37.56 -31.75 23.00
N SER A 503 -38.25 -30.62 23.21
CA SER A 503 -38.59 -29.69 22.13
C SER A 503 -38.11 -28.28 22.43
N LEU A 504 -37.28 -27.72 21.54
CA LEU A 504 -36.80 -26.34 21.59
C LEU A 504 -37.96 -25.33 21.66
N LYS A 505 -39.09 -25.59 20.97
CA LYS A 505 -40.27 -24.72 20.99
C LYS A 505 -40.96 -24.67 22.35
N LYS A 506 -40.93 -25.77 23.11
CA LYS A 506 -41.50 -25.84 24.46
C LYS A 506 -40.62 -25.04 25.45
N MET A 507 -39.30 -25.10 25.28
CA MET A 507 -38.33 -24.38 26.13
C MET A 507 -38.30 -22.87 25.94
N ILE A 508 -38.52 -22.40 24.70
CA ILE A 508 -38.65 -20.96 24.43
C ILE A 508 -39.86 -20.38 25.18
N LYS A 509 -40.94 -21.18 25.33
CA LYS A 509 -42.15 -20.77 26.05
C LYS A 509 -42.01 -20.82 27.58
N THR A 510 -41.17 -21.70 28.13
CA THR A 510 -40.99 -21.84 29.59
C THR A 510 -39.92 -20.91 30.18
N GLY A 511 -39.09 -20.27 29.37
CA GLY A 511 -38.07 -19.31 29.83
C GLY A 511 -36.72 -19.92 30.24
N HIS A 512 -36.63 -21.26 30.32
CA HIS A 512 -35.42 -22.00 30.72
C HIS A 512 -34.25 -21.85 29.72
N LEU A 513 -34.52 -21.33 28.52
CA LEU A 513 -33.49 -21.11 27.50
C LEU A 513 -32.42 -20.10 27.95
N ARG A 514 -32.79 -19.06 28.71
CA ARG A 514 -31.82 -18.03 29.13
C ARG A 514 -30.83 -18.56 30.16
N GLU A 515 -31.29 -19.44 31.05
CA GLU A 515 -30.46 -20.08 32.07
C GLU A 515 -29.47 -21.05 31.43
N LEU A 516 -29.94 -21.89 30.50
CA LEU A 516 -29.09 -22.80 29.73
C LEU A 516 -28.02 -22.07 28.91
N LEU A 517 -28.36 -20.94 28.28
CA LEU A 517 -27.38 -20.12 27.54
C LEU A 517 -26.32 -19.51 28.46
N LYS A 518 -26.69 -19.13 29.69
CA LYS A 518 -25.77 -18.61 30.71
C LYS A 518 -24.82 -19.70 31.20
N THR A 519 -25.34 -20.90 31.52
CA THR A 519 -24.54 -22.04 31.98
C THR A 519 -23.54 -22.51 30.91
N LEU A 520 -23.95 -22.50 29.64
CA LEU A 520 -23.10 -22.91 28.51
C LEU A 520 -22.25 -21.76 27.92
N ALA A 521 -22.21 -20.59 28.58
CA ALA A 521 -21.47 -19.41 28.14
C ALA A 521 -21.71 -19.05 26.66
N CYS A 522 -22.96 -19.11 26.22
CA CYS A 522 -23.39 -18.82 24.85
C CYS A 522 -24.23 -17.53 24.83
N ASN A 523 -23.88 -16.61 23.94
CA ASN A 523 -24.54 -15.29 23.88
C ASN A 523 -25.93 -15.34 23.26
N SER A 524 -26.22 -16.36 22.44
CA SER A 524 -27.53 -16.54 21.80
C SER A 524 -27.78 -18.00 21.43
N LEU A 525 -29.04 -18.32 21.13
CA LEU A 525 -29.42 -19.64 20.60
C LEU A 525 -28.68 -19.95 19.29
N ASP A 526 -28.51 -18.96 18.41
CA ASP A 526 -27.75 -19.15 17.19
C ASP A 526 -26.26 -19.41 17.47
N ASP A 527 -25.70 -18.84 18.55
CA ASP A 527 -24.33 -19.14 18.97
C ASP A 527 -24.17 -20.57 19.47
N LEU A 528 -25.12 -21.04 20.29
CA LEU A 528 -25.20 -22.43 20.75
C LEU A 528 -25.23 -23.40 19.56
N MET A 529 -26.12 -23.16 18.60
CA MET A 529 -26.28 -24.00 17.42
C MET A 529 -25.02 -23.97 16.54
N ARG A 530 -24.35 -22.83 16.38
CA ARG A 530 -23.07 -22.75 15.66
C ARG A 530 -21.95 -23.53 16.34
N ARG A 531 -21.86 -23.52 17.68
CA ARG A 531 -20.86 -24.29 18.43
C ARG A 531 -21.08 -25.80 18.26
N VAL A 532 -22.33 -26.24 18.21
CA VAL A 532 -22.67 -27.64 17.91
C VAL A 532 -22.33 -27.98 16.45
N GLY A 533 -22.74 -27.14 15.50
CA GLY A 533 -22.49 -27.39 14.07
C GLY A 533 -21.01 -27.38 13.68
N SER A 534 -20.16 -26.68 14.43
CA SER A 534 -18.70 -26.66 14.25
C SER A 534 -17.97 -27.75 15.04
N GLY A 535 -18.67 -28.59 15.80
CA GLY A 535 -18.07 -29.65 16.62
C GLY A 535 -17.37 -29.16 17.89
N LYS A 536 -17.42 -27.86 18.21
CA LYS A 536 -16.84 -27.29 19.44
C LYS A 536 -17.61 -27.67 20.70
N MET A 537 -18.84 -28.17 20.55
CA MET A 537 -19.69 -28.61 21.64
C MET A 537 -20.51 -29.82 21.23
N THR A 538 -20.58 -30.82 22.10
CA THR A 538 -21.37 -32.03 21.85
C THR A 538 -22.82 -31.81 22.26
N VAL A 539 -23.75 -32.46 21.56
CA VAL A 539 -25.19 -32.37 21.86
C VAL A 539 -25.52 -33.01 23.22
N GLN A 540 -24.70 -33.97 23.66
CA GLN A 540 -24.83 -34.61 24.97
C GLN A 540 -24.61 -33.62 26.13
N ALA A 541 -23.70 -32.65 25.99
CA ALA A 541 -23.51 -31.61 26.99
C ALA A 541 -24.76 -30.73 27.14
N ILE A 542 -25.47 -30.49 26.04
CA ILE A 542 -26.76 -29.77 26.04
C ILE A 542 -27.84 -30.62 26.71
N ILE A 543 -27.92 -31.92 26.40
CA ILE A 543 -28.93 -32.84 26.96
C ILE A 543 -28.73 -33.04 28.47
N LYS A 544 -27.48 -33.19 28.93
CA LYS A 544 -27.12 -33.32 30.36
C LYS A 544 -27.56 -32.10 31.17
N GLU A 545 -27.46 -30.92 30.57
CA GLU A 545 -27.93 -29.68 31.20
C GLU A 545 -29.46 -29.52 31.14
N MET A 546 -30.14 -30.24 30.23
CA MET A 546 -31.59 -30.18 30.01
C MET A 546 -32.41 -31.19 30.82
N GLN A 547 -31.79 -32.15 31.52
CA GLN A 547 -32.50 -33.09 32.39
C GLN A 547 -32.64 -32.53 33.83
N PRO A 548 -33.80 -32.75 34.50
CA PRO A 548 -33.99 -32.35 35.90
C PRO A 548 -32.95 -33.03 36.81
N GLU A 549 -32.58 -32.38 37.91
CA GLU A 549 -31.53 -32.85 38.85
C GLU A 549 -31.73 -34.30 39.30
N GLU A 550 -32.98 -34.77 39.41
CA GLU A 550 -33.35 -36.13 39.85
C GLU A 550 -32.96 -37.25 38.86
N ILE A 551 -32.70 -36.94 37.58
CA ILE A 551 -32.29 -37.94 36.57
C ILE A 551 -30.77 -37.94 36.36
N ARG A 552 -30.07 -36.86 36.78
CA ARG A 552 -28.60 -36.73 36.65
C ARG A 552 -27.83 -37.83 37.38
N GLU A 553 -28.43 -38.49 38.37
CA GLU A 553 -27.79 -39.52 39.19
C GLU A 553 -27.88 -40.96 38.63
N THR A 554 -28.57 -41.22 37.51
CA THR A 554 -28.82 -42.60 37.03
C THR A 554 -28.11 -43.02 35.74
N LEU A 555 -27.20 -42.21 35.22
CA LEU A 555 -26.28 -42.65 34.16
C LEU A 555 -24.89 -42.89 34.77
N PRO A 556 -24.26 -44.08 34.56
CA PRO A 556 -22.90 -44.32 35.03
C PRO A 556 -21.96 -43.25 34.48
N GLU A 557 -21.12 -42.71 35.35
CA GLU A 557 -20.04 -41.80 34.98
C GLU A 557 -19.02 -42.53 34.09
N ASP A 558 -19.22 -42.50 32.78
CA ASP A 558 -18.12 -42.69 31.85
C ASP A 558 -17.30 -41.39 31.80
N ILE A 559 -16.20 -41.44 32.55
CA ILE A 559 -15.06 -40.53 32.67
C ILE A 559 -14.94 -39.54 31.50
N VAL A 560 -15.24 -38.26 31.76
CA VAL A 560 -14.76 -37.13 30.94
C VAL A 560 -13.46 -36.63 31.58
N PRO A 561 -12.32 -36.56 30.87
CA PRO A 561 -11.08 -36.08 31.46
C PRO A 561 -11.20 -34.59 31.83
N GLU A 562 -10.69 -34.26 33.00
CA GLU A 562 -10.55 -32.90 33.52
C GLU A 562 -9.90 -31.97 32.50
N THR A 563 -10.44 -30.74 32.46
CA THR A 563 -9.85 -29.61 31.77
C THR A 563 -8.52 -29.25 32.42
N ALA A 564 -7.41 -29.72 31.84
CA ALA A 564 -6.08 -29.28 32.22
C ALA A 564 -5.74 -27.91 31.56
N PRO A 565 -5.02 -27.01 32.26
CA PRO A 565 -4.69 -25.68 31.77
C PRO A 565 -3.65 -25.74 30.65
N ALA A 566 -3.79 -24.83 29.68
CA ALA A 566 -2.85 -24.65 28.58
C ALA A 566 -1.43 -24.37 29.10
N ARG A 567 -0.56 -25.38 29.05
CA ARG A 567 0.90 -25.23 29.12
C ARG A 567 1.49 -25.69 27.80
N GLY A 568 2.34 -24.84 27.23
CA GLY A 568 3.03 -25.09 25.97
C GLY A 568 3.88 -26.35 26.02
N GLY A 569 3.75 -27.16 24.97
CA GLY A 569 4.54 -28.36 24.71
C GLY A 569 4.13 -28.91 23.35
N LYS A 570 5.11 -29.13 22.47
CA LYS A 570 4.94 -29.60 21.08
C LYS A 570 3.99 -30.80 21.02
N GLN A 571 2.87 -30.65 20.31
CA GLN A 571 1.95 -31.73 19.98
C GLN A 571 2.58 -32.59 18.88
N GLN A 572 2.93 -33.83 19.20
CA GLN A 572 3.15 -34.87 18.20
C GLN A 572 1.78 -35.29 17.64
N ASP A 573 1.66 -35.23 16.31
CA ASP A 573 0.53 -35.73 15.54
C ASP A 573 0.19 -37.17 15.91
N LYS A 574 -0.96 -37.35 16.55
CA LYS A 574 -1.72 -38.58 16.54
C LYS A 574 -3.08 -38.24 15.95
N ASP A 575 -3.13 -38.12 14.62
CA ASP A 575 -4.30 -38.38 13.77
C ASP A 575 -3.95 -38.06 12.30
N ASN A 576 -3.16 -38.93 11.66
CA ASN A 576 -3.14 -39.13 10.21
C ASN A 576 -2.55 -40.52 9.95
N ILE A 577 -3.36 -41.57 10.14
CA ILE A 577 -2.96 -42.96 9.86
C ILE A 577 -2.93 -43.23 8.34
N ILE A 578 -3.53 -42.33 7.53
CA ILE A 578 -3.62 -42.47 6.07
C ILE A 578 -3.04 -41.20 5.43
N LEU A 579 -1.91 -41.35 4.73
CA LEU A 579 -1.23 -40.28 4.00
C LEU A 579 -1.70 -40.31 2.54
N VAL A 580 -2.46 -39.30 2.12
CA VAL A 580 -2.92 -39.16 0.72
C VAL A 580 -1.86 -38.39 -0.06
N SER A 581 -1.30 -39.02 -1.09
CA SER A 581 -0.25 -38.43 -1.93
C SER A 581 -0.64 -37.04 -2.46
N GLY A 582 0.01 -35.99 -1.96
CA GLY A 582 -0.12 -34.61 -2.44
C GLY A 582 -1.00 -33.67 -1.60
N ALA A 583 -1.56 -34.10 -0.46
CA ALA A 583 -2.30 -33.21 0.44
C ALA A 583 -2.16 -33.63 1.92
N ASP A 584 -1.74 -32.68 2.77
CA ASP A 584 -1.69 -32.85 4.23
C ASP A 584 -3.05 -32.48 4.87
N ASN A 585 -3.45 -33.20 5.93
CA ASN A 585 -4.70 -32.98 6.70
C ASN A 585 -6.01 -33.13 5.88
N VAL A 586 -6.10 -34.18 5.07
CA VAL A 586 -7.37 -34.57 4.44
C VAL A 586 -8.16 -35.48 5.39
N LEU A 587 -9.45 -35.17 5.56
CA LEU A 587 -10.34 -35.93 6.44
C LEU A 587 -10.69 -37.28 5.78
N THR A 588 -10.01 -38.36 6.17
CA THR A 588 -10.19 -39.70 5.58
C THR A 588 -11.12 -40.58 6.42
N LYS A 589 -11.94 -41.41 5.77
CA LYS A 589 -12.80 -42.41 6.43
C LYS A 589 -12.72 -43.74 5.68
N ILE A 590 -12.44 -44.84 6.39
CA ILE A 590 -12.37 -46.19 5.82
C ILE A 590 -13.78 -46.67 5.43
N SER A 591 -13.92 -47.24 4.24
CA SER A 591 -15.19 -47.81 3.75
C SER A 591 -15.49 -49.17 4.38
N HIS A 592 -16.76 -49.43 4.71
CA HIS A 592 -17.21 -50.68 5.33
C HIS A 592 -17.25 -51.89 4.36
N CYS A 593 -17.07 -51.67 3.05
CA CYS A 593 -17.09 -52.76 2.07
C CYS A 593 -15.87 -53.67 2.16
N CYS A 594 -14.73 -53.11 2.57
CA CYS A 594 -13.43 -53.63 2.15
C CYS A 594 -12.36 -53.63 3.27
N MET A 595 -12.67 -53.06 4.45
CA MET A 595 -11.86 -53.06 5.70
C MET A 595 -10.34 -53.34 5.53
N PRO A 596 -9.60 -52.43 4.86
CA PRO A 596 -8.15 -52.59 4.69
C PRO A 596 -7.41 -52.55 6.04
N VAL A 597 -6.38 -53.38 6.17
CA VAL A 597 -5.53 -53.44 7.37
C VAL A 597 -4.18 -52.75 7.12
N PRO A 598 -3.43 -52.38 8.17
CA PRO A 598 -2.13 -51.70 8.01
C PRO A 598 -1.15 -52.53 7.16
N GLY A 599 -0.77 -52.00 5.99
CA GLY A 599 0.08 -52.67 5.00
C GLY A 599 -0.58 -52.86 3.64
N ASP A 600 -1.91 -52.79 3.56
CA ASP A 600 -2.63 -52.83 2.29
C ASP A 600 -2.51 -51.51 1.52
N GLU A 601 -2.37 -51.59 0.19
CA GLU A 601 -2.52 -50.41 -0.67
C GLU A 601 -4.00 -49.98 -0.71
N ILE A 602 -4.27 -48.72 -0.41
CA ILE A 602 -5.61 -48.12 -0.38
C ILE A 602 -5.71 -47.12 -1.54
N VAL A 603 -6.81 -47.15 -2.29
CA VAL A 603 -7.08 -46.27 -3.46
C VAL A 603 -8.19 -45.27 -3.15
#